data_AF-A0A7V3D5Z0-F1
#
_entry.id   AF-A0A7V3D5Z0-F1
#
_cell.length_a   1.000
_cell.length_b   1.000
_cell.length_c   1.000
_cell.angle_alpha   90.00
_cell.angle_beta   90.00
_cell.angle_gamma   90.00
#
_symmetry.space_group_name_H-M   'P 1'
#
loop_
_entity.id
_entity.type
_entity.pdbx_description
1 polymer ?
#
loop_
_entity_poly.entity_id
_entity_poly.type
_entity_poly.pdbx_seq_one_letter_code
_entity_poly.pdbx_strand_id
1 'polypeptide(L)' 'TRHDVYAADEVFLTGTAAEVIPVVKVDGRVVGTGKPGPITRQLRERFFELARS' A
#
# COMPACT_ATOMS: atom_id res chain seq x y z
N THR A 1 15.45 -3.43 3.31
CA THR A 1 16.38 -3.19 2.17
C THR A 1 15.58 -3.00 0.89
N ARG A 2 16.18 -2.55 -0.22
CA ARG A 2 15.47 -2.46 -1.52
C ARG A 2 14.95 -3.83 -1.99
N HIS A 3 15.71 -4.88 -1.71
CA HIS A 3 15.32 -6.26 -2.01
C HIS A 3 13.98 -6.63 -1.34
N ASP A 4 13.80 -6.25 -0.07
CA ASP A 4 12.58 -6.56 0.68
C ASP A 4 11.35 -5.88 0.07
N VAL A 5 11.49 -4.69 -0.51
CA VAL A 5 10.40 -4.00 -1.21
C VAL A 5 10.05 -4.71 -2.51
N TYR A 6 11.05 -5.18 -3.27
CA TYR A 6 10.81 -5.88 -4.54
C TYR A 6 10.23 -7.29 -4.34
N ALA A 7 10.49 -7.91 -3.19
CA ALA A 7 9.98 -9.24 -2.84
C ALA A 7 8.68 -9.21 -2.03
N ALA A 8 8.16 -8.03 -1.68
CA ALA A 8 6.96 -7.91 -0.87
C ALA A 8 5.69 -8.32 -1.63
N ASP A 9 4.75 -8.95 -0.93
CA ASP A 9 3.41 -9.25 -1.44
C ASP A 9 2.58 -7.96 -1.64
N GLU A 10 2.79 -6.99 -0.76
CA GLU A 10 2.09 -5.70 -0.75
C GLU A 10 3.03 -4.56 -0.33
N VAL A 11 2.87 -3.39 -0.96
CA VAL A 11 3.55 -2.13 -0.58
C VAL A 11 2.52 -1.02 -0.58
N PHE A 12 2.61 -0.11 0.39
CA PHE A 12 1.77 1.09 0.45
C PHE A 12 2.58 2.26 1.01
N LEU A 13 2.09 3.48 0.74
CA LEU A 13 2.59 4.72 1.32
C LEU A 13 1.56 5.28 2.27
N THR A 14 2.03 5.99 3.29
CA THR A 14 1.16 6.70 4.23
C THR A 14 1.59 8.13 4.43
N GLY A 15 0.63 9.02 4.64
CA GLY A 15 0.89 10.41 5.02
C GLY A 15 -0.40 11.13 5.37
N THR A 16 -0.34 12.28 6.04
CA THR A 16 -1.55 12.99 6.49
C THR A 16 -2.53 13.32 5.35
N ALA A 17 -2.02 13.72 4.19
CA ALA A 17 -2.85 14.01 3.00
C ALA A 17 -3.02 12.80 2.06
N ALA A 18 -2.07 11.86 2.09
CA ALA A 18 -2.09 10.68 1.22
C ALA A 18 -2.90 9.52 1.82
N GLU A 19 -3.11 9.55 3.14
CA GLU A 19 -3.78 8.53 3.93
C GLU A 19 -3.08 7.17 3.81
N VAL A 20 -3.70 6.18 3.14
CA VAL A 20 -3.10 4.88 2.81
C VAL A 20 -3.24 4.64 1.31
N ILE A 21 -2.12 4.73 0.57
CA ILE A 21 -2.07 4.58 -0.89
C ILE A 21 -1.37 3.28 -1.27
N PRO A 22 -2.03 2.35 -1.99
CA PRO A 22 -1.39 1.14 -2.48
C PRO A 22 -0.35 1.45 -3.57
N VAL A 23 0.79 0.78 -3.50
CA VAL A 23 1.86 0.82 -4.51
C VAL A 23 1.93 -0.52 -5.21
N VAL A 24 1.55 -0.54 -6.49
CA VAL A 24 1.53 -1.77 -7.31
C VAL A 24 2.77 -1.91 -8.20
N LYS A 25 3.63 -0.89 -8.24
CA LYS A 25 4.85 -0.88 -9.04
C LYS A 25 5.94 -0.02 -8.40
N VAL A 26 7.15 -0.57 -8.27
CA VAL A 26 8.34 0.14 -7.75
C VAL A 26 9.49 -0.06 -8.75
N ASP A 27 10.09 1.04 -9.20
CA ASP A 27 11.21 1.01 -10.16
C ASP A 27 10.93 0.16 -11.42
N GLY A 28 9.69 0.27 -11.94
CA GLY A 28 9.24 -0.49 -13.10
C GLY A 28 8.86 -1.95 -12.82
N ARG A 29 9.12 -2.47 -11.61
CA ARG A 29 8.77 -3.83 -11.20
C ARG A 29 7.39 -3.87 -10.56
N VAL A 30 6.56 -4.83 -10.98
CA VAL A 30 5.26 -5.08 -10.38
C VAL A 30 5.45 -5.65 -8.97
N VAL A 31 4.71 -5.09 -8.01
CA VAL A 31 4.64 -5.62 -6.63
C VAL A 31 3.50 -6.62 -6.56
N GLY A 32 3.75 -7.79 -5.98
CA GLY A 32 2.76 -8.87 -5.85
C GLY A 32 2.04 -9.15 -7.18
N THR A 33 0.71 -9.03 -7.18
CA THR A 33 -0.14 -9.27 -8.36
C THR A 33 -0.42 -8.03 -9.20
N GLY A 34 0.26 -6.90 -8.94
CA GLY A 34 0.00 -5.62 -9.60
C GLY A 34 -1.37 -4.99 -9.26
N LYS A 35 -1.98 -5.44 -8.16
CA LYS A 35 -3.25 -4.94 -7.63
C LYS A 35 -3.08 -4.69 -6.13
N PRO A 36 -3.82 -3.73 -5.54
CA PRO A 36 -3.82 -3.55 -4.09
C PRO A 36 -4.18 -4.87 -3.39
N GLY A 37 -3.35 -5.34 -2.46
CA GLY A 37 -3.62 -6.59 -1.75
C GLY A 37 -4.65 -6.43 -0.62
N PRO A 38 -5.08 -7.54 0.01
CA PRO A 38 -6.10 -7.53 1.04
C PRO A 38 -5.72 -6.70 2.27
N ILE A 39 -4.46 -6.72 2.71
CA ILE A 39 -4.05 -6.01 3.94
C ILE A 39 -4.08 -4.50 3.71
N THR A 40 -3.55 -4.04 2.58
CA THR A 40 -3.54 -2.63 2.21
C THR A 40 -4.97 -2.07 2.07
N ARG A 41 -5.90 -2.85 1.51
CA ARG A 41 -7.32 -2.45 1.41
C ARG A 41 -7.96 -2.32 2.80
N GLN A 42 -7.76 -3.31 3.66
CA GLN A 42 -8.27 -3.27 5.03
C GLN A 42 -7.71 -2.08 5.80
N LEU A 43 -6.40 -1.82 5.73
CA LEU A 43 -5.78 -0.68 6.39
C LEU A 43 -6.36 0.65 5.90
N ARG A 44 -6.55 0.80 4.58
CA ARG A 44 -7.16 1.99 3.99
C ARG A 44 -8.60 2.20 4.48
N GLU A 45 -9.42 1.16 4.44
CA GLU A 45 -10.82 1.22 4.90
C GLU A 45 -10.90 1.62 6.38
N ARG A 46 -10.12 0.96 7.24
CA ARG A 46 -10.10 1.25 8.67
C ARG A 46 -9.54 2.64 8.99
N PHE A 47 -8.53 3.08 8.25
CA PHE A 47 -8.03 4.44 8.38
C PHE A 47 -9.11 5.47 8.04
N PHE A 48 -9.84 5.28 6.94
CA PHE A 48 -10.94 6.16 6.57
C PHE A 48 -12.06 6.22 7.62
N GLU A 49 -12.43 5.07 8.21
CA GLU A 49 -13.43 4.99 9.28
C GLU A 49 -13.03 5.81 10.52
N LEU A 50 -11.74 5.81 10.86
CA LEU A 50 -11.24 6.44 12.09
C LEU A 50 -10.82 7.91 11.91
N ALA A 51 -10.32 8.27 10.73
CA ALA A 51 -9.74 9.59 10.46
C ALA A 51 -10.73 10.60 9.89
N ARG A 52 -11.87 10.15 9.34
CA ARG A 52 -12.97 11.03 8.94
C ARG A 52 -13.91 11.22 10.13
N SER A 53 -13.70 12.29 10.90
CA SER A 53 -14.67 12.86 11.84
C SER A 53 -15.66 13.77 11.14
#